data_AF-A0A0X1SY30-F1
#
_entry.id   AF-A0A0X1SY30-F1
#
_cell.length_a   1.000
_cell.length_b   1.000
_cell.length_c   1.000
_cell.angle_alpha   90.00
_cell.angle_beta   90.00
_cell.angle_gamma   90.00
#
_symmetry.space_group_name_H-M   'P 1'
#
loop_
_entity.id
_entity.type
_entity.pdbx_description
1 polymer ?
#
loop_
_entity_poly.entity_id
_entity_poly.type
_entity_poly.pdbx_seq_one_letter_code
_entity_poly.pdbx_strand_id
1 'polypeptide(L)' 'MSPVITDRFLSISFIAALPAAEKAKVAGQLQTLIASHPALRGQETIAFPYRTEAYRCLRLD' A
#
# COMPACT_ATOMS: atom_id res chain seq x y z
N MET A 1 14.64 -0.34 1.44
CA MET A 1 13.55 0.50 0.90
C MET A 1 12.40 -0.44 0.60
N SER A 2 11.19 -0.27 1.13
CA SER A 2 10.06 -1.16 0.79
C SER A 2 9.30 -0.56 -0.40
N PRO A 3 9.63 -0.95 -1.66
CA PRO A 3 8.98 -0.38 -2.84
C PRO A 3 7.47 -0.67 -2.83
N VAL A 4 7.08 -1.82 -2.25
CA VAL A 4 5.71 -2.32 -2.22
C VAL A 4 4.72 -1.35 -1.56
N ILE A 5 5.05 -0.74 -0.41
CA ILE A 5 4.16 0.23 0.25
C ILE A 5 3.98 1.46 -0.64
N THR A 6 5.08 2.03 -1.12
CA THR A 6 5.05 3.24 -1.94
C THR A 6 4.25 3.02 -3.22
N ASP A 7 4.53 1.95 -3.95
CA ASP A 7 3.88 1.65 -5.22
C ASP A 7 2.36 1.42 -5.02
N ARG A 8 1.97 0.70 -3.95
CA ARG A 8 0.55 0.48 -3.60
C ARG A 8 -0.22 1.76 -3.37
N PHE A 9 0.40 2.76 -2.74
CA PHE A 9 -0.25 4.03 -2.46
C PHE A 9 -0.23 4.95 -3.68
N LEU A 10 0.88 5.01 -4.42
CA LEU A 10 0.98 5.84 -5.63
C LEU A 10 0.09 5.35 -6.77
N SER A 11 -0.39 4.11 -6.72
CA SER A 11 -1.38 3.56 -7.66
C SER A 11 -2.85 3.86 -7.30
N ILE A 12 -3.15 4.40 -6.12
CA ILE A 12 -4.53 4.72 -5.73
C ILE A 12 -5.05 5.83 -6.65
N SER A 13 -6.23 5.67 -7.25
CA SER A 13 -6.70 6.49 -8.38
C SER A 13 -6.56 8.00 -8.18
N PHE A 14 -6.92 8.53 -7.00
CA PHE A 14 -6.80 9.96 -6.74
C PHE A 14 -5.35 10.43 -6.58
N ILE A 15 -4.45 9.59 -6.04
CA ILE A 15 -3.01 9.87 -5.91
C ILE A 15 -2.32 9.73 -7.27
N ALA A 16 -2.71 8.71 -8.03
CA ALA A 16 -2.19 8.43 -9.36
C ALA A 16 -2.47 9.59 -10.34
N ALA A 17 -3.64 10.23 -10.22
CA ALA A 17 -4.05 11.37 -11.01
C ALA A 17 -3.43 12.71 -10.59
N LEU A 18 -2.70 12.76 -9.46
CA LEU A 18 -2.04 13.99 -9.01
C LEU A 18 -0.96 14.46 -10.00
N PRO A 19 -0.76 15.78 -10.14
CA PRO A 19 0.43 16.33 -10.76
C PRO A 19 1.70 15.78 -10.10
N ALA A 20 2.79 15.68 -10.86
CA ALA A 20 4.05 15.07 -10.39
C ALA A 20 4.57 15.68 -9.08
N ALA A 21 4.47 17.01 -8.93
CA ALA A 21 4.89 17.71 -7.73
C ALA A 21 4.08 17.30 -6.48
N GLU A 22 2.78 17.07 -6.62
CA GLU A 22 1.95 16.64 -5.50
C GLU A 22 2.14 15.16 -5.20
N LYS A 23 2.31 14.33 -6.23
CA LYS A 23 2.68 12.91 -6.06
C LYS A 23 4.01 12.76 -5.30
N ALA A 24 4.99 13.62 -5.59
CA ALA A 24 6.27 13.66 -4.87
C ALA A 24 6.11 14.03 -3.39
N LYS A 25 5.18 14.95 -3.05
CA LYS A 25 4.86 15.27 -1.65
C LYS A 25 4.32 14.05 -0.91
N VAL A 26 3.38 13.32 -1.53
CA VAL A 26 2.83 12.07 -0.96
C VAL A 26 3.92 11.03 -0.75
N ALA A 27 4.81 10.84 -1.73
CA ALA A 27 5.94 9.93 -1.62
C ALA A 27 6.88 10.29 -0.45
N GLY A 28 7.18 11.58 -0.25
CA GLY A 28 7.99 12.05 0.88
C GLY A 28 7.32 11.83 2.23
N GLN A 29 6.01 12.04 2.32
CA GLN A 29 5.23 11.72 3.52
C GLN A 29 5.25 10.23 3.85
N LEU A 30 5.09 9.36 2.83
CA LEU A 30 5.19 7.90 3.00
C LEU A 30 6.58 7.48 3.48
N GLN A 31 7.65 8.03 2.90
CA GLN A 31 9.02 7.75 3.34
C GLN A 31 9.23 8.13 4.81
N THR A 32 8.73 9.29 5.22
CA THR A 32 8.80 9.76 6.61
C THR A 32 8.04 8.83 7.56
N LEU A 33 6.85 8.37 7.16
CA LEU A 33 6.04 7.43 7.93
C LEU A 33 6.73 6.07 8.07
N ILE A 34 7.23 5.49 6.97
CA ILE A 34 7.95 4.20 6.97
C ILE A 34 9.19 4.27 7.87
N ALA A 35 9.91 5.39 7.83
CA ALA A 35 11.12 5.58 8.63
C ALA A 35 10.86 5.80 10.13
N SER A 36 9.69 6.34 10.50
CA SER A 36 9.39 6.73 11.89
C SER A 36 8.45 5.76 12.62
N HIS A 37 7.59 5.04 11.89
CA HIS A 37 6.54 4.26 12.52
C HIS A 37 7.06 2.92 13.09
N PRO A 38 6.82 2.61 14.38
CA PRO A 38 7.41 1.41 15.02
C PRO A 38 7.08 0.08 14.34
N ALA A 39 5.89 -0.05 13.75
CA ALA A 39 5.48 -1.27 13.06
C ALA A 39 6.10 -1.43 11.65
N LEU A 40 6.78 -0.39 11.13
CA LEU A 40 7.35 -0.38 9.77
C LEU A 40 8.87 -0.21 9.77
N ARG A 41 9.42 0.59 10.70
CA ARG A 41 10.84 0.94 10.72
C ARG A 41 11.70 -0.31 10.93
N GLY A 42 12.60 -0.57 9.98
CA GLY A 42 13.52 -1.70 10.03
C GLY A 42 12.87 -3.05 9.71
N GLN A 43 11.61 -3.08 9.28
CA GLN A 43 10.92 -4.30 8.88
C GLN A 43 11.13 -4.55 7.38
N GLU A 44 11.70 -5.70 7.03
CA GLU A 44 11.77 -6.14 5.63
C GLU A 44 10.44 -6.70 5.12
N THR A 45 9.66 -7.30 6.02
CA THR A 45 8.36 -7.88 5.71
C THR A 45 7.28 -7.23 6.59
N ILE A 46 6.11 -7.03 6.00
CA ILE A 46 4.95 -6.46 6.66
C ILE A 46 3.76 -7.37 6.39
N ALA A 47 2.99 -7.68 7.42
CA ALA A 47 1.77 -8.46 7.26
C ALA A 47 0.74 -7.61 6.50
N PHE A 48 0.19 -8.15 5.42
CA PHE A 48 -0.87 -7.51 4.68
C PHE A 48 -2.22 -8.02 5.19
N PRO A 49 -3.05 -7.17 5.84
CA PRO A 49 -4.18 -7.65 6.64
C PRO A 49 -5.42 -8.06 5.82
N TYR A 50 -5.30 -8.20 4.50
CA TYR A 50 -6.42 -8.65 3.67
C TYR A 50 -6.46 -10.17 3.57
N ARG A 51 -7.58 -10.73 3.98
CA ARG A 51 -7.94 -12.11 3.71
C ARG A 51 -8.65 -12.16 2.35
N THR A 52 -8.01 -12.77 1.37
CA THR A 52 -8.66 -13.09 0.09
C THR A 52 -9.28 -14.48 0.20
N GLU A 53 -10.58 -14.58 -0.03
CA GLU A 53 -11.32 -15.84 0.07
C GLU A 53 -11.86 -16.21 -1.31
N ALA A 54 -11.61 -17.45 -1.73
CA ALA A 54 -12.12 -17.98 -2.98
C ALA A 54 -13.30 -18.91 -2.69
N TYR A 55 -14.46 -18.57 -3.25
CA TYR A 55 -15.68 -19.35 -3.10
C TYR A 55 -16.08 -19.97 -4.43
N ARG A 56 -16.51 -21.23 -4.39
CA ARG A 56 -17.15 -21.92 -5.50
C ARG A 56 -18.47 -22.49 -5.00
N CYS A 57 -19.58 -22.00 -5.53
CA CYS A 57 -20.90 -22.46 -5.15
C CYS A 57 -21.48 -23.38 -6.24
N LEU A 58 -22.26 -24.36 -5.81
CA LEU A 58 -23.08 -25.20 -6.68
C LEU A 58 -24.55 -24.95 -6.33
N ARG A 59 -25.42 -24.98 -7.33
CA ARG A 59 -26.87 -24.91 -7.11
C ARG A 59 -27.31 -26.22 -6.45
N LEU A 60 -28.06 -26.11 -5.35
CA LEU A 60 -28.72 -27.26 -4.73
C LEU A 60 -30.03 -27.55 -5.47
N ASP A 61 -30.36 -28.82 -5.64
CA ASP A 61 -31.58 -29.28 -6.33
C ASP A 61 -32.85 -29.05 -5.53
#